data_AF-A0A1Q7R050-F1
#
_entry.id   AF-A0A1Q7R050-F1
#
_cell.length_a   1.000
_cell.length_b   1.000
_cell.length_c   1.000
_cell.angle_alpha   90.00
_cell.angle_beta   90.00
_cell.angle_gamma   90.00
#
_symmetry.space_group_name_H-M   'P 1'
#
loop_
_entity.id
_entity.type
_entity.pdbx_description
1 polymer ?
#
loop_
_entity_poly.entity_id
_entity_poly.type
_entity_poly.pdbx_seq_one_letter_code
_entity_poly.pdbx_strand_id
1 'polypeptide(L)'
;MTTLHDLAALAANYHKALPGRIRQYLNNRGITDLLIDFHLLGWNGVRITVPIFNREGEIAFFKLARDPEDKIVLPEPGRIVICEGEFDRMVLENNGFVAVTSTAGAGVFKKDWAKAFANIPEVYICYDRDDAGEKGAARVAMLIPHVRIVELPEEVGDGGDVSDFFVRLGRTREDFQKLLDAALPAPPKPPGPPASPAPPEALPVGEPRIPHAASPNRERIDRIKRDIPIQSIVERYVALRIVGSTLMGLCPFHEDRNPSLAVYPDKGWFRCYGCQKYGDVITFVREVERLSFAETLSRLEQILPSYGPRP
;
A
#
# COMPACT_ATOMS: atom_id res chain seq x y z
N MET A 1 24.24 32.89 -13.87
CA MET A 1 25.34 31.91 -13.92
C MET A 1 25.76 31.63 -12.48
N THR A 2 25.04 30.73 -11.82
CA THR A 2 25.32 30.34 -10.43
C THR A 2 26.52 29.39 -10.45
N THR A 3 27.56 29.76 -9.72
CA THR A 3 28.83 29.05 -9.58
C THR A 3 28.61 27.56 -9.33
N LEU A 4 29.23 26.70 -10.16
CA LEU A 4 29.44 25.29 -9.85
C LEU A 4 30.10 25.24 -8.48
N HIS A 5 29.35 24.83 -7.45
CA HIS A 5 29.91 24.57 -6.14
C HIS A 5 30.97 23.48 -6.31
N ASP A 6 32.19 23.75 -5.85
CA ASP A 6 33.22 22.73 -5.74
C ASP A 6 32.72 21.64 -4.77
N LEU A 7 32.20 20.55 -5.36
CA LEU A 7 31.62 19.44 -4.61
C LEU A 7 32.68 18.75 -3.73
N ALA A 8 33.97 18.84 -4.07
CA ALA A 8 35.05 18.32 -3.25
C ALA A 8 35.24 19.18 -1.98
N ALA A 9 35.27 20.50 -2.12
CA ALA A 9 35.30 21.40 -0.97
C ALA A 9 34.06 21.22 -0.06
N LEU A 10 32.89 21.02 -0.67
CA LEU A 10 31.65 20.78 0.06
C LEU A 10 31.67 19.43 0.80
N ALA A 11 32.17 18.37 0.18
CA ALA A 11 32.34 17.07 0.81
C ALA A 11 33.29 17.13 2.00
N ALA A 12 34.41 17.85 1.88
CA ALA A 12 35.34 18.06 2.98
C ALA A 12 34.70 18.79 4.16
N ASN A 13 33.84 19.78 3.89
CA ASN A 13 33.10 20.50 4.94
C ASN A 13 32.06 19.60 5.62
N TYR A 14 31.28 18.82 4.86
CA TYR A 14 30.33 17.88 5.43
C TYR A 14 31.02 16.77 6.23
N HIS A 15 32.17 16.27 5.76
CA HIS A 15 32.95 15.27 6.46
C HIS A 15 33.44 15.80 7.83
N LYS A 16 33.96 17.03 7.88
CA LYS A 16 34.34 17.70 9.14
C LYS A 16 33.14 17.92 10.06
N ALA A 17 31.95 18.14 9.50
CA ALA A 17 30.73 18.36 10.25
C ALA A 17 30.06 17.06 10.74
N LEU A 18 30.61 15.87 10.43
CA LEU A 18 30.02 14.58 10.79
C LEU A 18 29.96 14.43 12.33
N PRO A 19 28.76 14.39 12.95
CA PRO A 19 28.65 14.29 14.40
C PRO A 19 29.17 12.94 14.91
N GLY A 20 29.80 12.94 16.08
CA GLY A 20 30.31 11.72 16.72
C GLY A 20 29.26 10.61 16.88
N ARG A 21 28.01 10.96 17.17
CA ARG A 21 26.88 10.00 17.26
C ARG A 21 26.59 9.30 15.93
N ILE A 22 26.69 10.03 14.80
CA ILE A 22 26.47 9.47 13.46
C ILE A 22 27.66 8.57 13.09
N ARG A 23 28.88 9.00 13.41
CA ARG A 23 30.09 8.19 13.22
C ARG A 23 30.00 6.86 13.98
N GLN A 24 29.63 6.91 15.26
CA GLN A 24 29.39 5.70 16.07
C GLN A 24 28.28 4.82 15.50
N TYR A 25 27.18 5.41 15.01
CA TYR A 25 26.12 4.68 14.32
C TYR A 25 26.64 3.94 13.07
N LEU A 26 27.49 4.59 12.25
CA LEU A 26 28.11 3.96 11.09
C LEU A 26 29.07 2.83 11.50
N ASN A 27 29.86 3.02 12.55
CA ASN A 27 30.76 1.98 13.08
C ASN A 27 29.99 0.75 13.56
N ASN A 28 28.87 0.94 14.25
CA ASN A 28 27.98 -0.16 14.68
C ASN A 28 27.39 -0.96 13.51
N ARG A 29 27.42 -0.41 12.29
CA ARG A 29 27.01 -1.08 11.05
C ARG A 29 28.19 -1.69 10.27
N GLY A 30 29.37 -1.74 10.87
CA GLY A 30 30.59 -2.30 10.28
C GLY A 30 31.34 -1.33 9.34
N ILE A 31 30.97 -0.05 9.30
CA ILE A 31 31.68 0.95 8.51
C ILE A 31 32.76 1.57 9.40
N THR A 32 34.02 1.17 9.19
CA THR A 32 35.16 1.62 10.00
C THR A 32 35.46 3.09 9.78
N ASP A 33 36.11 3.75 10.74
CA ASP A 33 36.54 5.16 10.58
C ASP A 33 37.43 5.35 9.36
N LEU A 34 38.28 4.37 9.05
CA LEU A 34 39.08 4.36 7.82
C LEU A 34 38.20 4.52 6.57
N LEU A 35 37.08 3.80 6.48
CA LEU A 35 36.16 3.90 5.33
C LEU A 35 35.33 5.18 5.37
N ILE A 36 34.95 5.65 6.56
CA ILE A 36 34.23 6.93 6.74
C ILE A 36 35.09 8.08 6.21
N ASP A 37 36.37 8.08 6.55
CA ASP A 37 37.33 9.12 6.17
C ASP A 37 37.74 8.99 4.70
N PHE A 38 38.02 7.77 4.23
CA PHE A 38 38.39 7.51 2.83
C PHE A 38 37.28 7.92 1.85
N HIS A 39 36.02 7.66 2.19
CA HIS A 39 34.88 8.02 1.34
C HIS A 39 34.28 9.40 1.64
N LEU A 40 34.89 10.18 2.55
CA LEU A 40 34.38 11.49 2.97
C LEU A 40 32.89 11.47 3.35
N LEU A 41 32.47 10.43 4.09
CA LEU A 41 31.11 10.39 4.62
C LEU A 41 30.91 11.57 5.57
N GLY A 42 29.80 12.28 5.42
CA GLY A 42 29.63 13.59 6.05
C GLY A 42 28.22 13.85 6.55
N TRP A 43 28.01 15.09 6.99
CA TRP A 43 26.73 15.58 7.48
C TRP A 43 26.49 17.00 6.97
N ASN A 44 25.34 17.23 6.34
CA ASN A 44 24.98 18.55 5.80
C ASN A 44 24.13 19.42 6.75
N GLY A 45 23.98 18.99 8.01
CA GLY A 45 23.07 19.62 8.98
C GLY A 45 21.75 18.86 9.16
N VAL A 46 21.35 18.04 8.18
CA VAL A 46 20.04 17.36 8.17
C VAL A 46 20.11 15.89 7.76
N ARG A 47 21.07 15.51 6.91
CA ARG A 47 21.23 14.15 6.36
C ARG A 47 22.69 13.74 6.36
N ILE A 48 22.91 12.43 6.47
CA ILE A 48 24.24 11.83 6.24
C ILE A 48 24.51 11.91 4.74
N THR A 49 25.67 12.45 4.36
CA THR A 49 26.07 12.63 2.96
C THR A 49 27.05 11.54 2.55
N VAL A 50 26.76 10.88 1.43
CA VAL A 50 27.63 9.89 0.80
C VAL A 50 28.05 10.43 -0.58
N PRO A 51 29.32 10.85 -0.76
CA PRO A 51 29.83 11.27 -2.07
C PRO A 51 29.75 10.14 -3.09
N ILE A 52 29.23 10.43 -4.27
CA ILE A 52 29.19 9.52 -5.42
C ILE A 52 30.13 10.06 -6.49
N PHE A 53 31.09 9.23 -6.89
CA PHE A 53 32.14 9.61 -7.83
C PHE A 53 31.76 9.21 -9.27
N ASN A 54 32.15 10.03 -10.24
CA ASN A 54 32.09 9.68 -11.66
C ASN A 54 33.25 8.72 -12.04
N ARG A 55 33.39 8.41 -13.33
CA ARG A 55 34.44 7.49 -13.81
C ARG A 55 35.84 8.12 -13.72
N GLU A 56 35.89 9.45 -13.66
CA GLU A 56 37.08 10.28 -13.58
C GLU A 56 37.54 10.48 -12.12
N GLY A 57 36.78 9.97 -11.13
CA GLY A 57 37.10 10.06 -9.71
C GLY A 57 36.70 11.38 -9.06
N GLU A 58 35.91 12.20 -9.75
CA GLU A 58 35.36 13.46 -9.23
C GLU A 58 33.98 13.22 -8.61
N ILE A 59 33.61 14.01 -7.59
CA ILE A 59 32.29 13.91 -6.97
C ILE A 59 31.25 14.43 -7.96
N ALA A 60 30.34 13.56 -8.40
CA ALA A 60 29.24 13.92 -9.29
C ALA A 60 28.03 14.46 -8.51
N PHE A 61 27.69 13.83 -7.38
CA PHE A 61 26.60 14.23 -6.49
C PHE A 61 26.71 13.56 -5.11
N PHE A 62 25.84 13.92 -4.17
CA PHE A 62 25.72 13.27 -2.87
C PHE A 62 24.45 12.42 -2.80
N LYS A 63 24.58 11.17 -2.36
CA LYS A 63 23.44 10.41 -1.85
C LYS A 63 23.17 10.81 -0.40
N LEU A 64 21.92 11.07 -0.07
CA LEU A 64 21.51 11.48 1.27
C LEU A 64 20.86 10.32 2.02
N ALA A 65 21.42 9.96 3.17
CA ALA A 65 20.86 8.97 4.08
C ALA A 65 20.29 9.66 5.33
N ARG A 66 19.27 9.03 5.91
CA ARG A 66 18.59 9.55 7.11
C ARG A 66 19.51 9.52 8.31
N ASP A 67 19.29 10.46 9.22
CA ASP A 67 19.79 10.37 10.57
C ASP A 67 19.12 9.17 11.28
N PRO A 68 19.84 8.28 11.97
CA PRO A 68 19.22 7.25 12.81
C PRO A 68 18.27 7.82 13.88
N GLU A 69 18.51 9.05 14.31
CA GLU A 69 17.68 9.79 15.26
C GLU A 69 16.70 10.74 14.56
N ASP A 70 16.59 10.71 13.22
CA ASP A 70 15.46 11.31 12.49
C ASP A 70 14.17 10.61 12.96
N LYS A 71 13.64 11.07 14.09
CA LYS A 71 12.22 11.06 14.34
C LYS A 71 11.69 12.18 13.47
N ILE A 72 11.44 11.89 12.19
CA ILE A 72 10.60 12.80 11.40
C ILE A 72 9.23 12.77 12.07
N VAL A 73 9.06 13.66 13.05
CA VAL A 73 7.79 14.26 13.39
C VAL A 73 7.73 15.45 12.45
N LEU A 74 7.21 15.24 11.24
CA LEU A 74 6.56 16.37 10.58
C LEU A 74 5.57 16.92 11.62
N PRO A 75 5.50 18.24 11.85
CA PRO A 75 4.48 18.78 12.74
C PRO A 75 3.15 18.13 12.33
N GLU A 76 2.54 17.39 13.26
CA GLU A 76 1.32 16.68 12.93
C GLU A 76 0.33 17.74 12.46
N PRO A 77 -0.17 17.64 11.22
CA PRO A 77 -1.00 18.69 10.69
C PRO A 77 -2.27 18.72 11.54
N GLY A 78 -2.76 19.91 11.90
CA GLY A 78 -4.06 20.02 12.56
C GLY A 78 -5.19 19.44 11.69
N ARG A 79 -4.95 19.35 10.38
CA ARG A 79 -5.88 18.88 9.37
C ARG A 79 -5.20 18.17 8.21
N ILE A 80 -5.78 17.08 7.73
CA ILE A 80 -5.31 16.35 6.54
C ILE A 80 -6.46 15.85 5.66
N VAL A 81 -6.25 15.84 4.35
CA VAL A 81 -7.17 15.26 3.36
C VAL A 81 -6.54 14.00 2.73
N ILE A 82 -7.29 12.90 2.73
CA ILE A 82 -6.94 11.64 2.07
C ILE A 82 -7.66 11.60 0.71
N CYS A 83 -6.91 11.45 -0.38
CA CYS A 83 -7.41 11.39 -1.77
C CYS A 83 -6.94 10.12 -2.48
N GLU A 84 -7.46 9.85 -3.68
CA GLU A 84 -7.18 8.61 -4.43
C GLU A 84 -5.89 8.64 -5.24
N GLY A 85 -5.62 9.73 -5.96
CA GLY A 85 -4.52 9.85 -6.90
C GLY A 85 -3.40 10.80 -6.46
N GLU A 86 -2.23 10.69 -7.10
CA GLU A 86 -1.13 11.65 -6.86
C GLU A 86 -1.44 13.05 -7.39
N PHE A 87 -2.18 13.14 -8.49
CA PHE A 87 -2.54 14.43 -9.06
C PHE A 87 -3.54 15.18 -8.18
N ASP A 88 -4.52 14.48 -7.62
CA ASP A 88 -5.46 15.04 -6.64
C ASP A 88 -4.75 15.65 -5.43
N ARG A 89 -3.80 14.88 -4.89
CA ARG A 89 -2.95 15.32 -3.79
C ARG A 89 -2.20 16.60 -4.16
N MET A 90 -1.61 16.66 -5.36
CA MET A 90 -0.90 17.83 -5.85
C MET A 90 -1.82 19.04 -6.06
N VAL A 91 -3.03 18.83 -6.58
CA VAL A 91 -4.03 19.89 -6.77
C VAL A 91 -4.48 20.46 -5.43
N LEU A 92 -4.73 19.60 -4.44
CA LEU A 92 -5.06 20.01 -3.08
C LEU A 92 -3.93 20.81 -2.42
N GLU A 93 -2.68 20.35 -2.55
CA GLU A 93 -1.50 21.07 -2.05
C GLU A 93 -1.32 22.44 -2.72
N ASN A 94 -1.50 22.50 -4.04
CA ASN A 94 -1.45 23.76 -4.79
C ASN A 94 -2.50 24.77 -4.29
N ASN A 95 -3.63 24.28 -3.80
CA ASN A 95 -4.69 25.09 -3.18
C ASN A 95 -4.54 25.26 -1.66
N GLY A 96 -3.38 24.89 -1.09
CA GLY A 96 -3.03 25.14 0.31
C GLY A 96 -3.63 24.16 1.31
N PHE A 97 -4.02 22.96 0.88
CA PHE A 97 -4.45 21.87 1.75
C PHE A 97 -3.35 20.84 1.94
N VAL A 98 -3.14 20.39 3.18
CA VAL A 98 -2.25 19.25 3.46
C VAL A 98 -2.98 17.98 3.04
N ALA A 99 -2.45 17.27 2.05
CA ALA A 99 -3.08 16.11 1.47
C ALA A 99 -2.13 14.92 1.33
N VAL A 100 -2.70 13.71 1.41
CA VAL A 100 -2.03 12.43 1.17
C VAL A 100 -2.88 11.56 0.27
N THR A 101 -2.23 10.65 -0.44
CA THR A 101 -2.89 9.68 -1.29
C THR A 101 -2.42 8.26 -0.98
N SER A 102 -3.28 7.27 -1.22
CA SER A 102 -2.83 5.90 -1.45
C SER A 102 -2.58 5.73 -2.94
N THR A 103 -1.31 5.64 -3.34
CA THR A 103 -0.78 5.65 -4.73
C THR A 103 -1.24 4.49 -5.65
N ALA A 104 -2.38 3.86 -5.38
CA ALA A 104 -2.92 2.74 -6.13
C ALA A 104 -4.46 2.68 -6.12
N GLY A 105 -5.13 3.82 -5.87
CA GLY A 105 -6.59 3.98 -5.93
C GLY A 105 -7.32 3.69 -4.62
N ALA A 106 -8.63 3.99 -4.59
CA ALA A 106 -9.54 3.90 -3.44
C ALA A 106 -9.46 2.61 -2.59
N GLY A 107 -9.05 1.49 -3.19
CA GLY A 107 -9.01 0.18 -2.54
C GLY A 107 -7.73 -0.14 -1.77
N VAL A 108 -6.69 0.70 -1.84
CA VAL A 108 -5.32 0.28 -1.46
C VAL A 108 -4.85 0.81 -0.11
N PHE A 109 -5.70 1.59 0.58
CA PHE A 109 -5.40 2.04 1.93
C PHE A 109 -5.19 0.86 2.90
N LYS A 110 -3.99 0.77 3.49
CA LYS A 110 -3.62 -0.32 4.40
C LYS A 110 -4.02 -0.03 5.83
N LYS A 111 -4.50 -1.06 6.55
CA LYS A 111 -4.83 -0.98 7.98
C LYS A 111 -3.70 -0.40 8.84
N ASP A 112 -2.45 -0.73 8.53
CA ASP A 112 -1.30 -0.26 9.31
C ASP A 112 -1.08 1.25 9.19
N TRP A 113 -1.58 1.89 8.11
CA TRP A 113 -1.47 3.32 7.90
C TRP A 113 -2.42 4.12 8.78
N ALA A 114 -3.55 3.54 9.21
CA ALA A 114 -4.56 4.22 10.03
C ALA A 114 -3.99 4.81 11.33
N LYS A 115 -2.95 4.16 11.91
CA LYS A 115 -2.28 4.63 13.12
C LYS A 115 -1.63 6.02 12.96
N ALA A 116 -1.19 6.36 11.76
CA ALA A 116 -0.57 7.65 11.47
C ALA A 116 -1.56 8.82 11.53
N PHE A 117 -2.87 8.54 11.51
CA PHE A 117 -3.92 9.54 11.55
C PHE A 117 -4.55 9.68 12.95
N ALA A 118 -4.16 8.85 13.92
CA ALA A 118 -4.83 8.76 15.21
C ALA A 118 -4.76 10.06 16.04
N ASN A 119 -3.69 10.85 15.87
CA ASN A 119 -3.47 12.10 16.60
C ASN A 119 -3.83 13.35 15.80
N ILE A 120 -4.26 13.20 14.54
CA ILE A 120 -4.63 14.33 13.69
C ILE A 120 -6.08 14.71 14.02
N PRO A 121 -6.36 15.93 14.51
CA PRO A 121 -7.71 16.31 14.95
C PRO A 121 -8.74 16.28 13.82
N GLU A 122 -8.34 16.70 12.61
CA GLU A 122 -9.24 16.79 11.47
C GLU A 122 -8.75 15.93 10.30
N VAL A 123 -9.36 14.76 10.12
CA VAL A 123 -9.07 13.87 8.99
C VAL A 123 -10.27 13.88 8.05
N TYR A 124 -10.00 14.10 6.77
CA TYR A 124 -11.01 14.12 5.71
C TYR A 124 -10.68 13.09 4.64
N ILE A 125 -11.70 12.48 4.04
CA ILE A 125 -11.56 11.67 2.81
C ILE A 125 -12.28 12.41 1.69
N CYS A 126 -11.60 12.65 0.58
CA CYS A 126 -12.17 13.20 -0.64
C CYS A 126 -11.74 12.28 -1.78
N TYR A 127 -12.60 11.33 -2.11
CA TYR A 127 -12.39 10.33 -3.18
C TYR A 127 -13.22 10.70 -4.41
N ASP A 128 -12.98 9.99 -5.50
CA ASP A 128 -13.62 10.27 -6.77
C ASP A 128 -15.13 10.00 -6.66
N ARG A 129 -15.92 10.72 -7.45
CA ARG A 129 -17.39 10.57 -7.46
C ARG A 129 -17.79 9.34 -8.28
N ASP A 130 -17.34 8.17 -7.85
CA ASP A 130 -17.72 6.89 -8.44
C ASP A 130 -17.88 5.77 -7.41
N ASP A 131 -18.33 4.63 -7.92
CA ASP A 131 -18.54 3.39 -7.18
C ASP A 131 -17.30 2.87 -6.44
N ALA A 132 -16.09 3.17 -6.95
CA ALA A 132 -14.84 2.74 -6.34
C ALA A 132 -14.45 3.66 -5.19
N GLY A 133 -14.57 4.97 -5.38
CA GLY A 133 -14.35 6.02 -4.39
C GLY A 133 -15.27 5.88 -3.19
N GLU A 134 -16.56 5.68 -3.40
CA GLU A 134 -17.52 5.45 -2.30
C GLU A 134 -17.14 4.23 -1.45
N LYS A 135 -16.83 3.10 -2.10
CA LYS A 135 -16.44 1.86 -1.42
C LYS A 135 -15.08 2.00 -0.73
N GLY A 136 -14.15 2.76 -1.31
CA GLY A 136 -12.85 3.07 -0.72
C GLY A 136 -12.98 3.92 0.54
N ALA A 137 -13.70 5.04 0.45
CA ALA A 137 -13.94 5.95 1.54
C ALA A 137 -14.61 5.24 2.73
N ALA A 138 -15.62 4.40 2.46
CA ALA A 138 -16.28 3.59 3.49
C ALA A 138 -15.31 2.64 4.21
N ARG A 139 -14.35 2.03 3.50
CA ARG A 139 -13.33 1.15 4.13
C ARG A 139 -12.36 1.94 5.01
N VAL A 140 -11.88 3.09 4.53
CA VAL A 140 -10.96 3.95 5.30
C VAL A 140 -11.67 4.48 6.56
N ALA A 141 -12.94 4.85 6.45
CA ALA A 141 -13.77 5.24 7.59
C ALA A 141 -13.91 4.16 8.68
N MET A 142 -13.92 2.88 8.30
CA MET A 142 -13.90 1.79 9.29
C MET A 142 -12.56 1.68 10.03
N LEU A 143 -11.47 2.21 9.47
CA LEU A 143 -10.13 2.15 10.03
C LEU A 143 -9.78 3.41 10.84
N ILE A 144 -10.35 4.56 10.49
CA ILE A 144 -10.12 5.87 11.12
C ILE A 144 -11.48 6.43 11.58
N PRO A 145 -11.94 6.14 12.82
CA PRO A 145 -13.32 6.41 13.23
C PRO A 145 -13.74 7.89 13.28
N HIS A 146 -12.79 8.82 13.39
CA HIS A 146 -13.05 10.26 13.45
C HIS A 146 -12.95 10.95 12.08
N VAL A 147 -12.80 10.19 10.99
CA VAL A 147 -12.72 10.75 9.65
C VAL A 147 -14.07 11.28 9.18
N ARG A 148 -14.03 12.37 8.40
CA ARG A 148 -15.20 12.94 7.73
C ARG A 148 -15.11 12.71 6.22
N ILE A 149 -16.21 12.33 5.59
CA ILE A 149 -16.25 12.11 4.15
C ILE A 149 -16.71 13.41 3.48
N VAL A 150 -15.92 13.87 2.51
CA VAL A 150 -16.17 15.05 1.70
C VAL A 150 -16.78 14.58 0.39
N GLU A 151 -18.00 15.01 0.12
CA GLU A 151 -18.68 14.73 -1.13
C GLU A 151 -18.42 15.85 -2.13
N LEU A 152 -17.91 15.49 -3.31
CA LEU A 152 -17.76 16.43 -4.42
C LEU A 152 -19.13 16.75 -5.03
N PRO A 153 -19.34 18.00 -5.48
CA PRO A 153 -20.64 18.45 -5.96
C PRO A 153 -20.99 17.81 -7.31
N GLU A 154 -22.27 17.60 -7.60
CA GLU A 154 -22.68 16.77 -8.75
C GLU A 154 -22.15 17.26 -10.11
N GLU A 155 -21.85 18.56 -10.21
CA GLU A 155 -21.29 19.23 -11.38
C GLU A 155 -19.89 18.71 -11.75
N VAL A 156 -19.18 18.01 -10.85
CA VAL A 156 -17.94 17.30 -11.20
C VAL A 156 -18.17 16.13 -12.15
N GLY A 157 -19.42 15.66 -12.28
CA GLY A 157 -19.78 14.52 -13.14
C GLY A 157 -19.51 13.17 -12.48
N ASP A 158 -19.91 12.11 -13.19
CA ASP A 158 -19.67 10.72 -12.77
C ASP A 158 -18.19 10.38 -12.96
N GLY A 159 -17.54 9.88 -11.91
CA GLY A 159 -16.08 9.76 -11.84
C GLY A 159 -15.32 11.08 -11.70
N GLY A 160 -16.01 12.18 -11.39
CA GLY A 160 -15.37 13.47 -11.21
C GLY A 160 -14.52 13.53 -9.94
N ASP A 161 -13.39 14.23 -10.01
CA ASP A 161 -12.38 14.29 -8.96
C ASP A 161 -12.13 15.73 -8.45
N VAL A 162 -11.13 15.91 -7.58
CA VAL A 162 -10.74 17.25 -7.10
C VAL A 162 -10.11 18.10 -8.21
N SER A 163 -9.51 17.49 -9.22
CA SER A 163 -8.98 18.21 -10.38
C SER A 163 -10.13 18.84 -11.17
N ASP A 164 -11.23 18.11 -11.40
CA ASP A 164 -12.45 18.65 -11.98
C ASP A 164 -13.03 19.79 -11.14
N PHE A 165 -13.07 19.63 -9.83
CA PHE A 165 -13.57 20.66 -8.92
C PHE A 165 -12.80 21.98 -9.04
N PHE A 166 -11.47 21.95 -8.94
CA PHE A 166 -10.66 23.18 -8.97
C PHE A 166 -10.41 23.71 -10.38
N VAL A 167 -10.16 22.83 -11.34
CA VAL A 167 -9.71 23.22 -12.68
C VAL A 167 -10.89 23.40 -13.63
N ARG A 168 -11.76 22.39 -13.75
CA ARG A 168 -12.84 22.42 -14.73
C ARG A 168 -14.00 23.30 -14.28
N LEU A 169 -14.39 23.21 -13.01
CA LEU A 169 -15.46 24.04 -12.44
C LEU A 169 -14.95 25.41 -11.94
N GLY A 170 -13.64 25.61 -11.86
CA GLY A 170 -13.04 26.87 -11.41
C GLY A 170 -13.38 27.23 -9.96
N ARG A 171 -13.68 26.24 -9.11
CA ARG A 171 -14.02 26.47 -7.70
C ARG A 171 -12.79 26.90 -6.92
N THR A 172 -13.00 27.71 -5.88
CA THR A 172 -11.88 28.26 -5.11
C THR A 172 -11.54 27.40 -3.90
N ARG A 173 -10.42 27.74 -3.26
CA ARG A 173 -10.04 27.20 -1.95
C ARG A 173 -11.15 27.37 -0.92
N GLU A 174 -11.84 28.50 -0.91
CA GLU A 174 -12.94 28.80 0.00
C GLU A 174 -14.16 27.90 -0.27
N ASP A 175 -14.41 27.55 -1.53
CA ASP A 175 -15.49 26.62 -1.88
C ASP A 175 -15.17 25.21 -1.39
N PHE A 176 -13.92 24.75 -1.56
CA PHE A 176 -13.50 23.46 -1.00
C PHE A 176 -13.52 23.47 0.53
N GLN A 177 -13.17 24.60 1.15
CA GLN A 177 -13.25 24.76 2.60
C GLN A 177 -14.67 24.56 3.12
N LYS A 178 -15.69 25.09 2.41
CA LYS A 178 -17.10 24.86 2.76
C LYS A 178 -17.48 23.38 2.68
N LEU A 179 -16.93 22.63 1.72
CA LEU A 179 -17.14 21.17 1.65
C LEU A 179 -16.54 20.46 2.86
N LEU A 180 -15.33 20.84 3.29
CA LEU A 180 -14.73 20.31 4.52
C LEU A 180 -15.57 20.63 5.75
N ASP A 181 -16.05 21.88 5.88
CA ASP A 181 -16.85 22.31 7.03
C ASP A 181 -18.22 21.62 7.08
N ALA A 182 -18.79 21.29 5.91
CA ALA A 182 -20.05 20.55 5.78
C ALA A 182 -19.88 19.03 5.88
N ALA A 183 -18.65 18.51 5.78
CA ALA A 183 -18.37 17.08 5.77
C ALA A 183 -18.86 16.43 7.07
N LEU A 184 -19.73 15.45 6.93
CA LEU A 184 -20.29 14.72 8.08
C LEU A 184 -19.30 13.64 8.55
N PRO A 185 -19.29 13.31 9.86
CA PRO A 185 -18.59 12.12 10.34
C PRO A 185 -19.05 10.91 9.52
N ALA A 186 -18.12 10.05 9.12
CA ALA A 186 -18.49 8.85 8.41
C ALA A 186 -19.55 8.06 9.21
N PRO A 187 -20.59 7.50 8.56
CA PRO A 187 -21.67 6.83 9.25
C PRO A 187 -21.10 5.74 10.18
N PRO A 188 -21.62 5.61 11.42
CA PRO A 188 -21.14 4.60 12.35
C PRO A 188 -21.25 3.24 11.67
N LYS A 189 -20.21 2.41 11.88
CA LYS A 189 -20.11 1.05 11.35
C LYS A 189 -21.49 0.40 11.38
N PRO A 190 -22.08 -0.03 10.24
CA PRO A 190 -23.34 -0.76 10.28
C PRO A 190 -23.19 -1.92 11.25
N PRO A 191 -24.20 -2.22 12.09
CA PRO A 191 -24.09 -3.27 13.09
C PRO A 191 -23.57 -4.51 12.37
N GLY A 192 -22.42 -4.99 12.81
CA GLY A 192 -21.91 -6.26 12.33
C GLY A 192 -22.99 -7.32 12.55
N PRO A 193 -22.95 -8.45 11.83
CA PRO A 193 -23.70 -9.62 12.26
C PRO A 193 -23.49 -9.81 13.77
N PRO A 194 -24.55 -10.13 14.54
CA PRO A 194 -24.56 -10.00 16.00
C PRO A 194 -23.27 -10.56 16.59
N ALA A 195 -22.62 -9.74 17.42
CA ALA A 195 -21.42 -10.15 18.12
C ALA A 195 -21.72 -11.46 18.86
N SER A 196 -20.92 -12.50 18.63
CA SER A 196 -20.88 -13.62 19.55
C SER A 196 -20.71 -13.07 20.96
N PRO A 197 -21.49 -13.55 21.94
CA PRO A 197 -21.53 -12.96 23.26
C PRO A 197 -20.13 -12.91 23.87
N ALA A 198 -19.85 -11.82 24.59
CA ALA A 198 -18.60 -11.62 25.29
C ALA A 198 -18.28 -12.84 26.18
N PRO A 199 -17.02 -13.27 26.28
CA PRO A 199 -16.66 -14.34 27.18
C PRO A 199 -16.93 -13.87 28.62
N PRO A 200 -17.55 -14.71 29.48
CA PRO A 200 -17.79 -14.34 30.87
C PRO A 200 -16.45 -14.17 31.61
N GLU A 201 -16.46 -13.28 32.61
CA GLU A 201 -15.35 -13.05 33.53
C GLU A 201 -14.81 -14.37 34.10
N ALA A 202 -13.48 -14.40 34.27
CA ALA A 202 -12.73 -15.59 34.64
C ALA A 202 -13.24 -16.21 35.96
N LEU A 203 -13.93 -17.34 35.82
CA LEU A 203 -14.09 -18.35 36.86
C LEU A 203 -12.87 -19.30 36.85
N PRO A 204 -12.56 -19.94 37.99
CA PRO A 204 -11.21 -20.42 38.28
C PRO A 204 -10.80 -21.60 37.40
N VAL A 205 -9.48 -21.71 37.24
CA VAL A 205 -8.77 -22.70 36.43
C VAL A 205 -9.31 -24.11 36.70
N GLY A 206 -9.96 -24.68 35.68
CA GLY A 206 -10.51 -26.04 35.71
C GLY A 206 -10.48 -26.66 34.32
N GLU A 207 -9.56 -27.63 34.18
CA GLU A 207 -9.43 -28.66 33.15
C GLU A 207 -9.10 -28.28 31.68
N PRO A 208 -8.36 -29.14 30.96
CA PRO A 208 -7.76 -28.81 29.67
C PRO A 208 -8.82 -28.72 28.57
N ARG A 209 -8.88 -27.56 27.89
CA ARG A 209 -9.82 -27.32 26.78
C ARG A 209 -9.39 -28.06 25.51
N ILE A 210 -10.31 -28.85 24.97
CA ILE A 210 -10.26 -29.45 23.63
C ILE A 210 -10.34 -28.30 22.58
N PRO A 211 -9.56 -28.31 21.48
CA PRO A 211 -9.57 -27.23 20.50
C PRO A 211 -10.92 -27.11 19.76
N HIS A 212 -11.49 -25.90 19.71
CA HIS A 212 -12.69 -25.60 18.91
C HIS A 212 -12.36 -25.54 17.40
N ALA A 213 -13.18 -26.21 16.60
CA ALA A 213 -13.11 -26.28 15.14
C ALA A 213 -13.28 -24.90 14.46
N ALA A 214 -12.71 -24.74 13.27
CA ALA A 214 -12.70 -23.48 12.53
C ALA A 214 -14.08 -23.20 11.89
N SER A 215 -14.37 -21.93 11.58
CA SER A 215 -15.61 -21.54 10.90
C SER A 215 -15.78 -22.36 9.60
N PRO A 216 -17.00 -22.86 9.28
CA PRO A 216 -17.22 -23.75 8.13
C PRO A 216 -16.71 -23.19 6.80
N ASN A 217 -16.84 -21.88 6.57
CA ASN A 217 -16.32 -21.24 5.35
C ASN A 217 -14.80 -21.11 5.35
N ARG A 218 -14.19 -20.91 6.52
CA ARG A 218 -12.74 -20.86 6.64
C ARG A 218 -12.13 -22.23 6.35
N GLU A 219 -12.72 -23.30 6.87
CA GLU A 219 -12.29 -24.68 6.58
C GLU A 219 -12.42 -25.01 5.09
N ARG A 220 -13.52 -24.59 4.44
CA ARG A 220 -13.71 -24.76 2.99
C ARG A 220 -12.62 -24.05 2.18
N ILE A 221 -12.36 -22.78 2.49
CA ILE A 221 -11.35 -21.97 1.81
C ILE A 221 -9.95 -22.57 2.04
N ASP A 222 -9.61 -22.88 3.29
CA ASP A 222 -8.30 -23.41 3.67
C ASP A 222 -8.06 -24.81 3.08
N ARG A 223 -9.10 -25.60 2.86
CA ARG A 223 -9.02 -26.89 2.15
C ARG A 223 -8.75 -26.68 0.66
N ILE A 224 -9.54 -25.84 -0.02
CA ILE A 224 -9.37 -25.55 -1.45
C ILE A 224 -7.96 -25.01 -1.75
N LYS A 225 -7.47 -24.04 -0.98
CA LYS A 225 -6.15 -23.43 -1.21
C LYS A 225 -4.98 -24.40 -0.97
N ARG A 226 -5.18 -25.39 -0.10
CA ARG A 226 -4.17 -26.40 0.25
C ARG A 226 -4.13 -27.53 -0.76
N ASP A 227 -5.31 -28.00 -1.18
CA ASP A 227 -5.44 -29.27 -1.89
C ASP A 227 -5.52 -29.09 -3.41
N ILE A 228 -5.78 -27.88 -3.91
CA ILE A 228 -5.79 -27.59 -5.36
C ILE A 228 -4.51 -26.83 -5.74
N PRO A 229 -3.55 -27.47 -6.42
CA PRO A 229 -2.37 -26.79 -6.92
C PRO A 229 -2.78 -25.74 -7.96
N ILE A 230 -2.41 -24.48 -7.71
CA ILE A 230 -2.78 -23.38 -8.61
C ILE A 230 -2.29 -23.60 -10.04
N GLN A 231 -1.10 -24.19 -10.21
CA GLN A 231 -0.53 -24.53 -11.50
C GLN A 231 -1.49 -25.39 -12.33
N SER A 232 -2.02 -26.46 -11.74
CA SER A 232 -2.89 -27.40 -12.42
C SER A 232 -4.25 -26.82 -12.81
N ILE A 233 -4.65 -25.71 -12.19
CA ILE A 233 -5.83 -24.94 -12.62
C ILE A 233 -5.46 -24.00 -13.75
N VAL A 234 -4.38 -23.23 -13.61
CA VAL A 234 -3.95 -22.27 -14.63
C VAL A 234 -3.64 -22.97 -15.96
N GLU A 235 -3.00 -24.14 -15.92
CA GLU A 235 -2.65 -24.94 -17.11
C GLU A 235 -3.86 -25.41 -17.93
N ARG A 236 -5.08 -25.37 -17.36
CA ARG A 236 -6.31 -25.65 -18.11
C ARG A 236 -6.71 -24.52 -19.06
N TYR A 237 -6.24 -23.30 -18.82
CA TYR A 237 -6.58 -22.11 -19.60
C TYR A 237 -5.39 -21.56 -20.38
N VAL A 238 -4.16 -21.74 -19.86
CA VAL A 238 -2.95 -21.12 -20.38
C VAL A 238 -1.80 -22.12 -20.42
N ALA A 239 -1.09 -22.19 -21.53
CA ALA A 239 0.16 -22.93 -21.59
C ALA A 239 1.25 -22.22 -20.77
N LEU A 240 1.80 -22.90 -19.76
CA LEU A 240 2.89 -22.40 -18.93
C LEU A 240 4.24 -22.93 -19.42
N ARG A 241 5.28 -22.10 -19.30
CA ARG A 241 6.68 -22.44 -19.61
C ARG A 241 7.57 -22.03 -18.44
N ILE A 242 8.56 -22.84 -18.12
CA ILE A 242 9.55 -22.49 -17.10
C ILE A 242 10.49 -21.42 -17.67
N VAL A 243 10.58 -20.28 -16.99
CA VAL A 243 11.54 -19.20 -17.28
C VAL A 243 12.31 -18.92 -16.00
N GLY A 244 13.57 -19.34 -15.96
CA GLY A 244 14.36 -19.34 -14.73
C GLY A 244 13.73 -20.26 -13.69
N SER A 245 13.29 -19.70 -12.56
CA SER A 245 12.60 -20.43 -11.47
C SER A 245 11.09 -20.19 -11.43
N THR A 246 10.51 -19.50 -12.42
CA THR A 246 9.08 -19.10 -12.43
C THR A 246 8.36 -19.70 -13.63
N LEU A 247 7.11 -20.13 -13.45
CA LEU A 247 6.24 -20.55 -14.55
C LEU A 247 5.57 -19.32 -15.17
N MET A 248 5.76 -19.14 -16.48
CA MET A 248 5.27 -17.98 -17.22
C MET A 248 4.31 -18.41 -18.33
N GLY A 249 3.25 -17.65 -18.56
CA GLY A 249 2.28 -17.86 -19.65
C GLY A 249 1.62 -16.56 -20.10
N LEU A 250 0.80 -16.64 -21.16
CA LEU A 250 -0.02 -15.51 -21.59
C LEU A 250 -1.15 -15.28 -20.59
N CYS A 251 -1.38 -14.04 -20.19
CA CYS A 251 -2.42 -13.70 -19.25
C CYS A 251 -3.82 -13.83 -19.91
N PRO A 252 -4.78 -14.56 -19.31
CA PRO A 252 -6.13 -14.70 -19.86
C PRO A 252 -7.03 -13.51 -19.52
N PHE A 253 -6.58 -12.60 -18.65
CA PHE A 253 -7.37 -11.45 -18.18
C PHE A 253 -7.25 -10.19 -19.05
N HIS A 254 -6.36 -10.18 -20.04
CA HIS A 254 -6.21 -9.11 -21.01
C HIS A 254 -5.65 -9.67 -22.32
N GLU A 255 -5.63 -8.86 -23.38
CA GLU A 255 -4.97 -9.26 -24.63
C GLU A 255 -3.45 -9.29 -24.44
N ASP A 256 -2.92 -10.47 -24.16
CA ASP A 256 -1.50 -10.66 -23.91
C ASP A 256 -0.80 -11.27 -25.13
N ARG A 257 0.24 -10.59 -25.62
CA ARG A 257 1.11 -11.06 -26.71
C ARG A 257 2.49 -11.52 -26.22
N ASN A 258 2.85 -11.19 -24.97
CA ASN A 258 4.16 -11.48 -24.39
C ASN A 258 3.96 -12.06 -22.98
N PRO A 259 4.33 -13.33 -22.71
CA PRO A 259 4.02 -14.01 -21.46
C PRO A 259 4.22 -13.15 -20.21
N SER A 260 3.12 -12.66 -19.65
CA SER A 260 3.13 -11.73 -18.51
C SER A 260 2.58 -12.35 -17.23
N LEU A 261 1.92 -13.51 -17.32
CA LEU A 261 1.37 -14.25 -16.18
C LEU A 261 2.45 -15.13 -15.55
N ALA A 262 2.87 -14.77 -14.35
CA ALA A 262 3.72 -15.60 -13.50
C ALA A 262 2.88 -16.43 -12.52
N VAL A 263 3.16 -17.73 -12.44
CA VAL A 263 2.56 -18.66 -11.49
C VAL A 263 3.64 -19.19 -10.56
N TYR A 264 3.34 -19.23 -9.26
CA TYR A 264 4.24 -19.71 -8.21
C TYR A 264 3.62 -20.93 -7.52
N PRO A 265 3.83 -22.15 -8.04
CA PRO A 265 3.18 -23.37 -7.54
C PRO A 265 3.40 -23.58 -6.04
N ASP A 266 4.66 -23.48 -5.59
CA ASP A 266 5.06 -23.69 -4.19
C ASP A 266 4.39 -22.70 -3.21
N LYS A 267 3.99 -21.53 -3.73
CA LYS A 267 3.38 -20.48 -2.93
C LYS A 267 1.86 -20.40 -3.09
N GLY A 268 1.29 -21.12 -4.06
CA GLY A 268 -0.16 -21.16 -4.30
C GLY A 268 -0.77 -19.87 -4.87
N TRP A 269 0.01 -18.99 -5.51
CA TRP A 269 -0.48 -17.72 -6.06
C TRP A 269 0.09 -17.38 -7.45
N PHE A 270 -0.58 -16.47 -8.14
CA PHE A 270 -0.20 -15.95 -9.45
C PHE A 270 -0.09 -14.41 -9.42
N ARG A 271 0.66 -13.85 -10.37
CA ARG A 271 0.64 -12.42 -10.69
C ARG A 271 0.86 -12.20 -12.18
N CYS A 272 0.07 -11.33 -12.78
CA CYS A 272 0.32 -10.81 -14.11
C CYS A 272 1.08 -9.48 -14.02
N TYR A 273 2.21 -9.36 -14.70
CA TYR A 273 3.00 -8.12 -14.76
C TYR A 273 2.45 -7.10 -15.78
N GLY A 274 1.60 -7.53 -16.72
CA GLY A 274 0.91 -6.63 -17.66
C GLY A 274 -0.28 -5.92 -17.02
N CYS A 275 -1.30 -6.68 -16.61
CA CYS A 275 -2.54 -6.13 -16.03
C CYS A 275 -2.54 -5.99 -14.50
N GLN A 276 -1.43 -6.31 -13.82
CA GLN A 276 -1.26 -6.25 -12.35
C GLN A 276 -2.23 -7.12 -11.52
N LYS A 277 -3.10 -7.93 -12.12
CA LYS A 277 -3.93 -8.90 -11.38
C LYS A 277 -3.04 -9.92 -10.66
N TYR A 278 -3.41 -10.23 -9.43
CA TYR A 278 -2.74 -11.23 -8.59
C TYR A 278 -3.74 -11.90 -7.66
N GLY A 279 -3.40 -13.10 -7.17
CA GLY A 279 -4.24 -13.81 -6.22
C GLY A 279 -3.93 -15.30 -6.15
N ASP A 280 -4.79 -16.03 -5.45
CA ASP A 280 -4.69 -17.48 -5.32
C ASP A 280 -5.58 -18.20 -6.36
N VAL A 281 -5.69 -19.53 -6.22
CA VAL A 281 -6.53 -20.38 -7.09
C VAL A 281 -8.00 -19.95 -7.13
N ILE A 282 -8.54 -19.43 -6.02
CA ILE A 282 -9.92 -18.96 -5.95
C ILE A 282 -10.05 -17.67 -6.74
N THR A 283 -9.13 -16.72 -6.54
CA THR A 283 -9.10 -15.49 -7.34
C THR A 283 -8.97 -15.80 -8.83
N PHE A 284 -8.08 -16.72 -9.21
CA PHE A 284 -7.85 -17.05 -10.63
C PHE A 284 -9.13 -17.57 -11.31
N VAL A 285 -9.79 -18.57 -10.71
CA VAL A 285 -11.03 -19.16 -11.26
C VAL A 285 -12.16 -18.13 -11.31
N ARG A 286 -12.31 -17.34 -10.25
CA ARG A 286 -13.33 -16.28 -10.19
C ARG A 286 -13.19 -15.30 -11.35
N GLU A 287 -11.97 -14.87 -11.64
CA GLU A 287 -11.70 -13.86 -12.67
C GLU A 287 -11.79 -14.45 -14.08
N VAL A 288 -11.30 -15.69 -14.31
CA VAL A 288 -11.30 -16.31 -15.64
C VAL A 288 -12.68 -16.84 -16.04
N GLU A 289 -13.44 -17.38 -15.08
CA GLU A 289 -14.80 -17.90 -15.32
C GLU A 289 -15.90 -16.85 -15.02
N ARG A 290 -15.53 -15.66 -14.52
CA ARG A 290 -16.44 -14.56 -14.16
C ARG A 290 -17.55 -14.99 -13.17
N LEU A 291 -17.19 -15.81 -12.19
CA LEU A 291 -18.10 -16.34 -11.18
C LEU A 291 -18.18 -15.44 -9.95
N SER A 292 -19.27 -15.52 -9.19
CA SER A 292 -19.31 -14.99 -7.82
C SER A 292 -18.43 -15.84 -6.89
N PHE A 293 -18.15 -15.32 -5.68
CA PHE A 293 -17.34 -16.05 -4.70
C PHE A 293 -17.96 -17.40 -4.30
N ALA A 294 -19.28 -17.45 -4.07
CA ALA A 294 -19.98 -18.69 -3.68
C ALA A 294 -19.97 -19.74 -4.81
N GLU A 295 -20.21 -19.30 -6.04
CA GLU A 295 -20.14 -20.16 -7.24
C GLU A 295 -18.72 -20.69 -7.44
N THR A 296 -17.70 -19.84 -7.26
CA THR A 296 -16.28 -20.23 -7.37
C THR A 296 -15.93 -21.31 -6.34
N LEU A 297 -16.35 -21.15 -5.07
CA LEU A 297 -16.11 -22.18 -4.06
C LEU A 297 -16.78 -23.50 -4.43
N SER A 298 -18.03 -23.45 -4.88
CA SER A 298 -18.80 -24.64 -5.26
C SER A 298 -18.16 -25.35 -6.47
N ARG A 299 -17.68 -24.57 -7.45
CA ARG A 299 -16.96 -25.05 -8.63
C ARG A 299 -15.65 -25.74 -8.27
N LEU A 300 -14.87 -25.12 -7.37
CA LEU A 300 -13.59 -25.67 -6.91
C LEU A 300 -13.79 -26.92 -6.04
N GLU A 301 -14.84 -26.97 -5.23
CA GLU A 301 -15.21 -28.17 -4.46
C GLU A 301 -15.59 -29.36 -5.34
N GLN A 302 -16.25 -29.13 -6.48
CA GLN A 302 -16.58 -30.20 -7.43
C GLN A 302 -15.35 -30.84 -8.07
N ILE A 303 -14.26 -30.09 -8.25
CA ILE A 303 -13.01 -30.58 -8.86
C ILE A 303 -11.97 -31.01 -7.82
N LEU A 304 -12.18 -30.70 -6.54
CA LEU A 304 -11.33 -31.11 -5.42
C LEU A 304 -11.01 -32.62 -5.42
N PRO A 305 -11.97 -33.54 -5.69
CA PRO A 305 -11.68 -34.98 -5.72
C PRO A 305 -10.66 -35.39 -6.78
N SER A 306 -10.49 -34.60 -7.86
CA SER A 306 -9.48 -34.85 -8.90
C SER A 306 -8.06 -34.50 -8.46
N TYR A 307 -7.90 -33.83 -7.32
CA TYR A 307 -6.63 -33.41 -6.73
C TYR A 307 -6.39 -34.00 -5.33
N GLY A 308 -7.33 -34.83 -4.84
CA GLY A 308 -7.16 -35.59 -3.61
C GLY A 308 -5.95 -36.52 -3.66
N PRO A 309 -5.52 -37.07 -2.51
CA PRO A 309 -4.33 -37.92 -2.45
C PRO A 309 -4.44 -39.03 -3.49
N ARG A 310 -3.49 -39.06 -4.44
CA ARG A 310 -3.32 -40.24 -5.29
C ARG A 310 -2.98 -41.42 -4.37
N PRO A 311 -3.52 -42.62 -4.63
CA PRO A 311 -3.16 -43.82 -3.87
C PRO A 311 -1.65 -44.06 -3.89
#